data_AF-A0A0D5C131-F1
#
_entry.id   AF-A0A0D5C131-F1
#
_cell.length_a   1.000
_cell.length_b   1.000
_cell.length_c   1.000
_cell.angle_alpha   90.00
_cell.angle_beta   90.00
_cell.angle_gamma   90.00
#
_symmetry.space_group_name_H-M   'P 1'
#
loop_
_entity.id
_entity.type
_entity.pdbx_description
1 polymer ?
#
loop_
_entity_poly.entity_id
_entity_poly.type
_entity_poly.pdbx_seq_one_letter_code
_entity_poly.pdbx_strand_id
1 'polypeptide(L)'
;MLNIVNLLDISIIVKGVVPSTEALVDSKKYRDRIYIVKDIILTLSEYGQLNQTALFSFCGLNITKHKQILDNLEQNEMIQRVETVDGKRTITIFKVTPRGMDFCHDILEPFENLFPRSGKSPSMDIE
;
A
#
# COMPACT_ATOMS: atom_id res chain seq x y z
N MET A 1 -2.07 -12.17 12.01
CA MET A 1 -2.68 -11.01 11.33
C MET A 1 -2.23 -9.75 12.07
N LEU A 2 -1.39 -8.91 11.44
CA LEU A 2 -0.90 -7.68 12.06
C LEU A 2 -1.90 -6.54 11.81
N ASN A 3 -2.29 -5.86 12.88
CA ASN A 3 -3.24 -4.74 12.85
C ASN A 3 -2.53 -3.50 12.28
N ILE A 4 -3.00 -2.98 11.13
CA ILE A 4 -2.33 -1.97 10.28
C ILE A 4 -2.44 -0.52 10.85
N VAL A 5 -2.76 -0.38 12.14
CA VAL A 5 -3.29 0.90 12.67
C VAL A 5 -2.26 2.05 12.71
N ASN A 6 -0.95 1.80 12.71
CA ASN A 6 0.04 2.88 12.94
C ASN A 6 0.86 3.34 11.73
N LEU A 7 0.27 3.30 10.54
CA LEU A 7 0.87 3.88 9.34
C LEU A 7 0.43 5.34 9.06
N LEU A 8 -0.54 5.85 9.83
CA LEU A 8 -0.96 7.27 9.79
C LEU A 8 0.05 8.19 10.49
N ASP A 9 0.75 7.69 11.51
CA ASP A 9 1.70 8.50 12.31
C ASP A 9 2.94 8.94 11.53
N ILE A 10 3.41 8.12 10.57
CA ILE A 10 4.62 8.46 9.80
C ILE A 10 4.40 9.69 8.91
N SER A 11 3.18 9.91 8.37
CA SER A 11 2.93 11.11 7.57
C SER A 11 2.87 12.39 8.39
N ILE A 12 2.54 12.30 9.69
CA ILE A 12 2.54 13.44 10.61
C ILE A 12 3.99 13.86 10.89
N ILE A 13 4.88 12.88 11.09
CA ILE A 13 6.31 13.09 11.36
C ILE A 13 7.01 13.73 10.14
N VAL A 14 6.71 13.28 8.92
CA VAL A 14 7.36 13.81 7.71
C VAL A 14 6.88 15.23 7.33
N LYS A 15 5.63 15.60 7.67
CA LYS A 15 5.06 16.92 7.31
C LYS A 15 5.12 17.96 8.42
N GLY A 16 5.47 17.60 9.66
CA GLY A 16 5.69 18.56 10.76
C GLY A 16 4.47 19.40 11.16
N VAL A 17 3.24 18.99 10.80
CA VAL A 17 2.00 19.75 11.03
C VAL A 17 0.93 18.84 11.62
N VAL A 18 0.36 19.24 12.75
CA VAL A 18 -0.84 18.61 13.35
C VAL A 18 -2.06 19.16 12.59
N PRO A 19 -2.84 18.33 11.87
CA PRO A 19 -3.99 18.83 11.13
C PRO A 19 -5.15 19.15 12.08
N SER A 20 -5.73 20.34 11.94
CA SER A 20 -6.96 20.77 12.64
C SER A 20 -8.14 19.84 12.33
N THR A 21 -9.09 19.72 13.25
CA THR A 21 -10.24 18.80 13.17
C THR A 21 -11.06 18.93 11.87
N GLU A 22 -11.14 20.13 11.29
CA GLU A 22 -11.80 20.40 9.99
C GLU A 22 -10.98 19.91 8.78
N ALA A 23 -9.64 19.96 8.84
CA ALA A 23 -8.75 19.46 7.79
C ALA A 23 -8.75 17.92 7.70
N LEU A 24 -9.01 17.23 8.81
CA LEU A 24 -9.20 15.77 8.84
C LEU A 24 -10.49 15.35 8.10
N VAL A 25 -11.53 16.18 8.10
CA VAL A 25 -12.81 15.88 7.42
C VAL A 25 -12.71 16.12 5.91
N ASP A 26 -12.00 17.18 5.49
CA ASP A 26 -11.78 17.50 4.06
C ASP A 26 -10.70 16.60 3.41
N SER A 27 -9.71 16.14 4.18
CA SER A 27 -8.75 15.09 3.79
C SER A 27 -9.45 13.80 3.31
N LYS A 28 -10.63 13.49 3.86
CA LYS A 28 -11.43 12.33 3.43
C LYS A 28 -12.05 12.51 2.05
N LYS A 29 -12.34 13.76 1.62
CA LYS A 29 -12.85 14.10 0.27
C LYS A 29 -11.72 14.21 -0.76
N TYR A 30 -10.51 14.55 -0.32
CA TYR A 30 -9.31 14.62 -1.16
C TYR A 30 -8.23 13.72 -0.60
N ARG A 31 -8.42 12.41 -0.77
CA ARG A 31 -7.39 11.44 -0.45
C ARG A 31 -6.22 11.63 -1.42
N ASP A 32 -5.08 12.12 -0.92
CA ASP A 32 -3.89 12.30 -1.75
C ASP A 32 -3.48 11.00 -2.44
N ARG A 33 -2.99 11.13 -3.67
CA ARG A 33 -2.55 10.01 -4.52
C ARG A 33 -1.56 9.09 -3.80
N ILE A 34 -0.69 9.66 -2.96
CA ILE A 34 0.30 8.90 -2.18
C ILE A 34 -0.37 7.90 -1.21
N TYR A 35 -1.47 8.29 -0.56
CA TYR A 35 -2.20 7.39 0.33
C TYR A 35 -2.95 6.32 -0.47
N ILE A 36 -3.50 6.66 -1.64
CA ILE A 36 -4.14 5.68 -2.52
C ILE A 36 -3.13 4.60 -2.93
N VAL A 37 -1.96 5.02 -3.39
CA VAL A 37 -0.87 4.10 -3.76
C VAL A 37 -0.50 3.21 -2.58
N LYS A 38 -0.31 3.80 -1.39
CA LYS A 38 0.01 3.06 -0.17
C LYS A 38 -1.03 1.97 0.14
N ASP A 39 -2.33 2.28 0.07
CA ASP A 39 -3.37 1.27 0.33
C ASP A 39 -3.36 0.17 -0.71
N ILE A 40 -3.21 0.50 -1.99
CA ILE A 40 -3.17 -0.50 -3.06
C ILE A 40 -2.04 -1.49 -2.79
N ILE A 41 -0.83 -0.99 -2.51
CA ILE A 41 0.33 -1.84 -2.28
C ILE A 41 0.15 -2.67 -1.01
N LEU A 42 -0.28 -2.08 0.11
CA LEU A 42 -0.49 -2.82 1.35
C LEU A 42 -1.57 -3.89 1.21
N THR A 43 -2.68 -3.54 0.55
CA THR A 43 -3.79 -4.47 0.32
C THR A 43 -3.35 -5.62 -0.59
N LEU A 44 -2.61 -5.35 -1.68
CA LEU A 44 -2.10 -6.41 -2.55
C LEU A 44 -1.04 -7.26 -1.84
N SER A 45 -0.19 -6.69 -0.99
CA SER A 45 0.78 -7.45 -0.19
C SER A 45 0.10 -8.34 0.86
N GLU A 46 -1.00 -7.88 1.47
CA GLU A 46 -1.75 -8.65 2.48
C GLU A 46 -2.53 -9.82 1.86
N TYR A 47 -3.24 -9.58 0.75
CA TYR A 47 -4.08 -10.58 0.10
C TYR A 47 -3.35 -11.40 -0.98
N GLY A 48 -2.13 -10.99 -1.36
CA GLY A 48 -1.31 -11.59 -2.40
C GLY A 48 -1.75 -11.21 -3.82
N GLN A 49 -3.01 -11.46 -4.18
CA GLN A 49 -3.58 -11.06 -5.46
C GLN A 49 -5.07 -10.75 -5.35
N LEU A 50 -5.54 -9.78 -6.12
CA LEU A 50 -6.95 -9.36 -6.12
C LEU A 50 -7.44 -9.06 -7.53
N ASN A 51 -8.70 -9.37 -7.81
CA ASN A 51 -9.34 -8.85 -9.01
C ASN A 51 -9.59 -7.33 -8.90
N GLN A 52 -9.79 -6.66 -10.03
CA GLN A 52 -9.96 -5.21 -10.07
C GLN A 52 -11.09 -4.73 -9.14
N THR A 53 -12.27 -5.35 -9.21
CA THR A 53 -13.43 -4.93 -8.42
C THR A 53 -13.14 -5.02 -6.92
N ALA A 54 -12.54 -6.12 -6.46
CA ALA A 54 -12.18 -6.31 -5.06
C ALA A 54 -11.13 -5.29 -4.60
N LEU A 55 -10.08 -5.07 -5.40
CA LEU A 55 -9.04 -4.10 -5.08
C LEU A 55 -9.61 -2.69 -4.92
N PHE A 56 -10.44 -2.23 -5.86
CA PHE A 56 -11.06 -0.91 -5.76
C PHE A 56 -12.02 -0.80 -4.56
N SER A 57 -12.77 -1.86 -4.26
CA SER A 57 -13.65 -1.89 -3.09
C SER A 57 -12.86 -1.78 -1.78
N PHE A 58 -11.79 -2.56 -1.61
CA PHE A 58 -10.99 -2.55 -0.38
C PHE A 58 -10.26 -1.22 -0.18
N CYS A 59 -9.75 -0.61 -1.25
CA CYS A 59 -9.05 0.68 -1.17
C CYS A 59 -10.00 1.90 -1.18
N GLY A 60 -11.32 1.70 -1.24
CA GLY A 60 -12.32 2.77 -1.29
C GLY A 60 -12.23 3.64 -2.54
N LEU A 61 -11.88 3.05 -3.68
CA LEU A 61 -11.58 3.76 -4.93
C LEU A 61 -12.75 3.68 -5.92
N ASN A 62 -13.00 4.79 -6.61
CA ASN A 62 -13.80 4.81 -7.82
C ASN A 62 -12.98 4.37 -9.05
N ILE A 63 -13.52 3.45 -9.85
CA ILE A 63 -12.85 2.86 -11.03
C ILE A 63 -12.44 3.92 -12.05
N THR A 64 -13.41 4.70 -12.53
CA THR A 64 -13.18 5.72 -13.57
C THR A 64 -12.18 6.79 -13.12
N LYS A 65 -12.31 7.24 -11.87
CA LYS A 65 -11.46 8.31 -11.32
C LYS A 65 -10.02 7.86 -11.08
N HIS A 66 -9.80 6.62 -10.64
CA HIS A 66 -8.49 6.18 -10.13
C HIS A 66 -7.80 5.12 -10.99
N LYS A 67 -8.38 4.70 -12.13
CA LYS A 67 -7.75 3.72 -13.04
C LYS A 67 -6.30 4.08 -13.38
N GLN A 68 -6.01 5.35 -13.68
CA GLN A 68 -4.66 5.80 -14.02
C GLN A 68 -3.64 5.53 -12.91
N ILE A 69 -4.03 5.43 -11.65
CA ILE A 69 -3.09 5.11 -10.57
C ILE A 69 -2.54 3.69 -10.74
N LEU A 70 -3.38 2.72 -11.09
CA LEU A 70 -2.93 1.36 -11.39
C LEU A 70 -2.08 1.32 -12.67
N ASP A 71 -2.47 2.05 -13.71
CA ASP A 71 -1.69 2.11 -14.95
C ASP A 71 -0.26 2.64 -14.66
N ASN A 72 -0.13 3.66 -13.81
CA ASN A 72 1.17 4.17 -13.39
C ASN A 72 1.95 3.16 -12.52
N LEU A 73 1.30 2.49 -11.57
CA LEU A 73 1.97 1.48 -10.74
C LEU A 73 2.49 0.31 -11.56
N GLU A 74 1.73 -0.10 -12.57
CA GLU A 74 2.12 -1.15 -13.51
C GLU A 74 3.28 -0.70 -14.41
N GLN A 75 3.22 0.52 -14.96
CA GLN A 75 4.31 1.07 -15.77
C GLN A 75 5.63 1.22 -14.99
N ASN A 76 5.55 1.49 -13.68
CA ASN A 76 6.72 1.54 -12.81
C ASN A 76 7.10 0.16 -12.24
N GLU A 77 6.50 -0.91 -12.74
CA GLU A 77 6.75 -2.30 -12.33
C GLU A 77 6.55 -2.53 -10.83
N MET A 78 5.71 -1.73 -10.17
CA MET A 78 5.37 -1.91 -8.75
C MET A 78 4.30 -3.00 -8.56
N ILE A 79 3.38 -3.09 -9.51
CA ILE A 79 2.34 -4.12 -9.56
C ILE A 79 2.31 -4.78 -10.94
N GLN A 80 1.82 -6.00 -11.00
CA GLN A 80 1.57 -6.71 -12.25
C GLN A 80 0.06 -6.82 -12.46
N ARG A 81 -0.39 -6.61 -13.69
CA ARG A 81 -1.73 -6.95 -14.17
C ARG A 81 -1.68 -8.28 -14.93
N VAL A 82 -2.64 -9.16 -14.66
CA VAL A 82 -2.84 -10.41 -15.40
C VAL A 82 -4.30 -10.50 -15.81
N GLU A 83 -4.55 -10.64 -17.10
CA GLU A 83 -5.89 -10.97 -17.60
C GLU A 83 -6.07 -12.48 -17.63
N THR A 84 -7.12 -12.96 -16.99
CA THR A 84 -7.49 -14.37 -16.93
C THR A 84 -8.88 -14.56 -17.51
N VAL A 85 -9.13 -15.71 -18.11
CA VAL A 85 -10.46 -16.04 -18.65
C VAL A 85 -11.15 -16.99 -17.68
N ASP A 86 -12.31 -16.58 -17.19
CA ASP A 86 -13.21 -17.40 -16.38
C ASP A 86 -14.49 -17.68 -17.19
N GLY A 87 -14.52 -18.82 -17.84
CA GLY A 87 -15.55 -19.19 -18.80
C GLY A 87 -15.61 -18.25 -20.00
N LYS A 88 -16.62 -17.38 -20.05
CA LYS A 88 -16.81 -16.35 -21.11
C LYS A 88 -16.39 -14.95 -20.66
N ARG A 89 -15.96 -14.77 -19.41
CA ARG A 89 -15.63 -13.46 -18.83
C ARG A 89 -14.12 -13.32 -18.72
N THR A 90 -13.60 -12.16 -19.08
CA THR A 90 -12.22 -11.77 -18.78
C THR A 90 -12.17 -11.10 -17.41
N ILE A 91 -11.33 -11.60 -16.51
CA ILE A 91 -11.09 -11.06 -15.18
C ILE A 91 -9.66 -10.52 -15.13
N THR A 92 -9.54 -9.25 -14.73
CA THR A 92 -8.24 -8.61 -14.49
C THR A 92 -7.84 -8.80 -13.03
N ILE A 93 -6.68 -9.42 -12.81
CA ILE A 93 -6.06 -9.68 -11.50
C ILE A 93 -4.82 -8.81 -11.35
N PHE A 94 -4.61 -8.27 -10.16
CA PHE A 94 -3.43 -7.49 -9.78
C PHE A 94 -2.69 -8.18 -8.63
N LYS A 95 -1.36 -8.06 -8.64
CA LYS A 95 -0.46 -8.48 -7.54
C LYS A 95 0.76 -7.56 -7.45
N VAL A 96 1.42 -7.50 -6.31
CA VAL A 96 2.72 -6.79 -6.19
C VAL A 96 3.80 -7.59 -6.94
N THR A 97 4.69 -6.91 -7.64
CA THR A 97 5.86 -7.55 -8.30
C THR A 97 6.98 -7.83 -7.29
N PRO A 98 7.98 -8.65 -7.64
CA PRO A 98 9.20 -8.76 -6.83
C PRO A 98 9.86 -7.39 -6.59
N ARG A 99 10.05 -6.61 -7.67
CA ARG A 99 10.62 -5.24 -7.59
C ARG A 99 9.83 -4.32 -6.65
N GLY A 100 8.49 -4.40 -6.70
CA GLY A 100 7.62 -3.62 -5.83
C GLY A 100 7.72 -4.05 -4.36
N MET A 101 7.91 -5.34 -4.11
CA MET A 101 8.15 -5.89 -2.77
C MET A 101 9.52 -5.43 -2.24
N ASP A 102 10.58 -5.56 -3.04
CA ASP A 102 11.93 -5.13 -2.69
C ASP A 102 11.95 -3.64 -2.35
N PHE A 103 11.32 -2.80 -3.17
CA PHE A 103 11.18 -1.37 -2.89
C PHE A 103 10.49 -1.09 -1.54
N CYS A 104 9.43 -1.84 -1.21
CA CYS A 104 8.76 -1.67 0.07
C CYS A 104 9.64 -2.14 1.24
N HIS A 105 10.42 -3.21 1.03
CA HIS A 105 11.35 -3.73 2.01
C HIS A 105 12.46 -2.72 2.30
N ASP A 106 13.11 -2.16 1.28
CA ASP A 106 14.17 -1.15 1.41
C ASP A 106 13.69 0.09 2.18
N ILE A 107 12.41 0.44 2.05
CA ILE A 107 11.81 1.56 2.80
C ILE A 107 11.50 1.16 4.24
N LEU A 108 10.94 -0.03 4.48
CA LEU A 108 10.42 -0.43 5.80
C LEU A 108 11.49 -1.00 6.72
N GLU A 109 12.47 -1.72 6.19
CA GLU A 109 13.55 -2.36 6.95
C GLU A 109 14.28 -1.37 7.89
N PRO A 110 14.66 -0.15 7.46
CA PRO A 110 15.26 0.84 8.37
C PRO A 110 14.36 1.20 9.55
N PHE A 111 13.04 1.28 9.34
CA PHE A 111 12.10 1.55 10.43
C PHE A 111 11.95 0.34 11.35
N GLU A 112 11.95 -0.88 10.81
CA GLU A 112 11.87 -2.10 11.63
C GLU A 112 13.10 -2.28 12.53
N ASN A 113 14.28 -1.87 12.06
CA ASN A 113 15.51 -1.85 12.86
C ASN A 113 15.45 -0.85 14.02
N LEU A 114 14.81 0.31 13.82
CA LEU A 114 14.61 1.32 14.86
C LEU A 114 13.47 0.98 15.82
N PHE A 115 12.45 0.26 15.34
CA PHE A 115 11.22 -0.06 16.07
C PHE A 115 10.86 -1.56 15.95
N PRO A 116 11.65 -2.46 16.56
CA PRO A 116 11.44 -3.90 16.43
C PRO A 116 10.09 -4.33 17.04
N ARG A 117 9.25 -4.99 16.23
CA ARG A 117 7.86 -5.38 16.59
C ARG A 117 7.77 -6.46 17.66
N SER A 118 8.85 -7.20 17.87
CA SER A 118 9.02 -8.16 18.96
C SER A 118 10.33 -7.78 19.61
N GLY A 119 10.41 -7.71 20.93
CA GLY A 119 11.60 -7.33 21.70
C GLY A 119 12.83 -8.25 21.54
N LYS A 120 13.03 -8.87 20.38
CA LYS A 120 14.35 -9.23 19.86
C LYS A 120 15.14 -7.93 19.76
N SER A 121 15.87 -7.62 20.81
CA SER A 121 17.09 -6.84 20.68
C SER A 121 17.88 -7.39 19.49
N PRO A 122 18.52 -6.54 18.67
CA PRO A 122 19.45 -7.03 17.66
C PRO A 122 20.40 -7.98 18.39
N SER A 123 20.38 -9.26 18.02
CA SER A 123 21.34 -10.22 18.56
C SER A 123 22.71 -9.67 18.20
N MET A 124 23.39 -9.10 19.20
CA MET A 124 24.79 -8.77 19.08
C MET A 124 25.51 -10.10 18.87
N ASP A 125 25.85 -10.38 17.62
CA ASP A 125 26.90 -11.35 17.33
C ASP A 125 28.18 -10.73 17.91
N ILE A 126 28.52 -11.18 19.11
CA ILE A 126 29.81 -10.88 19.75
C ILE A 126 30.84 -11.71 18.97
N GLU A 127 31.64 -11.02 18.17
CA GLU A 127 32.91 -11.53 17.64
C GLU A 127 33.97 -11.62 18.75
#